data_AF-A0A2G8JR12-F1
#
_entry.id   AF-A0A2G8JR12-F1
#
_cell.length_a   1.000
_cell.length_b   1.000
_cell.length_c   1.000
_cell.angle_alpha   90.00
_cell.angle_beta   90.00
_cell.angle_gamma   90.00
#
_symmetry.space_group_name_H-M   'P 1'
#
loop_
_entity.id
_entity.type
_entity.pdbx_description
1 polymer ?
#
loop_
_entity_poly.entity_id
_entity_poly.type
_entity_poly.pdbx_seq_one_letter_code
_entity_poly.pdbx_strand_id
1 'polypeptide(L)'
;MLSDDGWLPPEVVRMNTEFEASIERNLKNSNQESHHHEQTKSSQVTFAKQVQSMVQVMHEEMGNPFLEETNDLLKLDTKDIVDQAVAVAVCQAEKIGQQQYDDFVTERLQDQSTPISQPIRKNKLLLFSRPPVRLKSSSKLQVSSLKSDVSLFSRLYIACQSRDGDLDDFFRHENGMSPIIIPIWKLETREQVGSPCVP
;
A
#
# COMPACT_ATOMS: atom_id res chain seq x y z
N MET A 1 -51.80 52.26 -11.63
CA MET A 1 -50.74 51.36 -11.17
C MET A 1 -51.37 50.52 -10.08
N LEU A 2 -51.90 49.35 -10.45
CA LEU A 2 -52.59 48.44 -9.53
C LEU A 2 -51.53 47.60 -8.80
N SER A 3 -51.49 47.71 -7.47
CA SER A 3 -50.92 46.68 -6.61
C SER A 3 -51.94 45.55 -6.53
N ASP A 4 -51.60 44.41 -7.13
CA ASP A 4 -52.48 43.24 -7.30
C ASP A 4 -52.12 42.15 -6.27
N ASP A 5 -52.03 42.53 -4.99
CA ASP A 5 -51.63 41.63 -3.89
C ASP A 5 -52.83 40.96 -3.19
N GLY A 6 -53.98 40.93 -3.87
CA GLY A 6 -55.26 40.50 -3.28
C GLY A 6 -55.57 38.99 -3.34
N TRP A 7 -54.63 38.12 -3.74
CA TRP A 7 -54.96 36.72 -4.05
C TRP A 7 -54.20 35.64 -3.26
N LEU A 8 -53.25 36.03 -2.40
CA LEU A 8 -52.51 35.07 -1.59
C LEU A 8 -53.05 35.03 -0.16
N PRO A 9 -53.27 33.85 0.44
CA PRO A 9 -53.62 33.73 1.85
C PRO A 9 -52.60 34.45 2.73
N PRO A 10 -52.99 35.06 3.88
CA PRO A 10 -52.11 35.89 4.69
C PRO A 10 -50.79 35.22 5.08
N GLU A 11 -50.82 33.91 5.31
CA GLU A 11 -49.62 33.14 5.65
C GLU A 11 -48.65 32.97 4.48
N VAL A 12 -49.16 32.86 3.25
CA VAL A 12 -48.34 32.80 2.04
C VAL A 12 -47.70 34.16 1.74
N VAL A 13 -48.45 35.24 1.95
CA VAL A 13 -47.90 36.61 1.88
C VAL A 13 -46.78 36.77 2.92
N ARG A 14 -47.02 36.38 4.18
CA ARG A 14 -46.01 36.43 5.25
C ARG A 14 -44.76 35.64 4.89
N MET A 15 -44.91 34.40 4.42
CA MET A 15 -43.79 33.56 4.00
C MET A 15 -42.99 34.17 2.85
N ASN A 16 -43.66 34.71 1.83
CA ASN A 16 -42.99 35.36 0.71
C ASN A 16 -42.24 36.62 1.16
N THR A 17 -42.87 37.46 1.99
CA THR A 17 -42.22 38.65 2.54
C THR A 17 -41.02 38.30 3.42
N GLU A 18 -41.12 37.26 4.27
CA GLU A 18 -40.01 36.78 5.09
C GLU A 18 -38.87 36.22 4.22
N PHE A 19 -39.21 35.49 3.16
CA PHE A 19 -38.25 34.93 2.22
C PHE A 19 -37.49 36.03 1.45
N GLU A 20 -38.20 36.99 0.86
CA GLU A 20 -37.62 38.14 0.16
C GLU A 20 -36.71 38.96 1.11
N ALA A 21 -37.17 39.22 2.33
CA ALA A 21 -36.35 39.88 3.34
C ALA A 21 -35.12 39.05 3.74
N SER A 22 -35.18 37.71 3.70
CA SER A 22 -34.01 36.86 3.95
C SER A 22 -32.99 36.92 2.80
N ILE A 23 -33.47 37.00 1.55
CA ILE A 23 -32.63 37.15 0.35
C ILE A 23 -31.92 38.49 0.38
N GLU A 24 -32.62 39.58 0.72
CA GLU A 24 -32.00 40.90 0.86
C GLU A 24 -30.97 40.95 2.00
N ARG A 25 -31.24 40.30 3.14
CA ARG A 25 -30.26 40.17 4.22
C ARG A 25 -29.05 39.36 3.79
N ASN A 26 -29.23 38.27 3.04
CA ASN A 26 -28.14 37.47 2.50
C ASN A 26 -27.32 38.23 1.45
N LEU A 27 -27.96 39.00 0.57
CA LEU A 27 -27.27 39.86 -0.41
C LEU A 27 -26.46 40.96 0.30
N LYS A 28 -27.02 41.60 1.33
CA LYS A 28 -26.30 42.58 2.17
C LYS A 28 -25.16 41.94 2.96
N ASN A 29 -25.33 40.70 3.42
CA ASN A 29 -24.28 39.93 4.09
C ASN A 29 -23.24 39.36 3.10
N SER A 30 -23.55 39.21 1.81
CA SER A 30 -22.61 38.75 0.79
C SER A 30 -21.51 39.78 0.47
N ASN A 31 -21.67 41.04 0.93
CA ASN A 31 -20.58 42.02 0.98
C ASN A 31 -19.51 41.65 2.03
N GLN A 32 -19.79 40.70 2.92
CA GLN A 32 -18.71 39.92 3.53
C GLN A 32 -18.42 38.79 2.56
N GLU A 33 -17.30 38.91 1.85
CA GLU A 33 -16.73 37.85 1.02
C GLU A 33 -16.80 36.52 1.79
N SER A 34 -17.79 35.69 1.49
CA SER A 34 -17.73 34.26 1.79
C SER A 34 -16.70 33.68 0.85
N HIS A 35 -15.42 34.02 1.10
CA HIS A 35 -14.31 33.55 0.34
C HIS A 35 -14.32 32.03 0.47
N HIS A 36 -14.66 31.34 -0.62
CA HIS A 36 -14.51 29.89 -0.67
C HIS A 36 -13.06 29.59 -0.29
N HIS A 37 -12.84 28.67 0.65
CA HIS A 37 -11.51 28.38 1.22
C HIS A 37 -10.43 28.09 0.15
N GLU A 38 -10.85 27.60 -1.01
CA GLU A 38 -10.00 27.30 -2.18
C GLU A 38 -9.65 28.53 -3.03
N GLN A 39 -10.37 29.64 -2.90
CA GLN A 39 -10.13 30.90 -3.63
C GLN A 39 -9.08 31.80 -2.96
N THR A 40 -8.50 31.39 -1.84
CA THR A 40 -7.41 32.14 -1.22
C THR A 40 -6.13 32.04 -2.06
N LYS A 41 -5.33 33.12 -2.08
CA LYS A 41 -4.05 33.15 -2.83
C LYS A 41 -3.13 32.00 -2.42
N SER A 42 -3.09 31.65 -1.13
CA SER A 42 -2.28 30.55 -0.61
C SER A 42 -2.71 29.19 -1.15
N SER A 43 -4.03 28.92 -1.22
CA SER A 43 -4.57 27.68 -1.78
C SER A 43 -4.23 27.56 -3.27
N GLN A 44 -4.40 28.65 -4.03
CA GLN A 44 -4.06 28.67 -5.46
C GLN A 44 -2.56 28.48 -5.74
N VAL A 45 -1.69 29.14 -4.96
CA VAL A 45 -0.23 28.98 -5.09
C VAL A 45 0.19 27.55 -4.74
N THR A 46 -0.38 26.97 -3.68
CA THR A 46 -0.09 25.59 -3.28
C THR A 46 -0.54 24.61 -4.35
N PHE A 47 -1.75 24.80 -4.89
CA PHE A 47 -2.25 23.98 -5.99
C PHE A 47 -1.35 24.06 -7.23
N ALA A 48 -0.97 25.26 -7.66
CA ALA A 48 -0.07 25.44 -8.81
C ALA A 48 1.27 24.73 -8.60
N LYS A 49 1.85 24.85 -7.40
CA LYS A 49 3.08 24.13 -7.03
C LYS A 49 2.91 22.62 -7.07
N GLN A 50 1.79 22.10 -6.56
CA GLN A 50 1.48 20.66 -6.57
C GLN A 50 1.32 20.13 -7.99
N VAL A 51 0.62 20.85 -8.86
CA VAL A 51 0.46 20.48 -10.27
C VAL A 51 1.81 20.45 -10.97
N GLN A 52 2.65 21.47 -10.79
CA GLN A 52 4.00 21.50 -11.35
C GLN A 52 4.85 20.32 -10.86
N SER A 53 4.82 20.03 -9.55
CA SER A 53 5.53 18.90 -8.97
C SER A 53 5.03 17.56 -9.54
N MET A 54 3.72 17.38 -9.69
CA MET A 54 3.15 16.16 -10.26
C MET A 54 3.56 15.97 -11.73
N VAL A 55 3.47 17.05 -12.53
CA VAL A 55 3.90 17.06 -13.93
C VAL A 55 5.38 16.70 -14.04
N GLN A 56 6.23 17.27 -13.19
CA GLN A 56 7.65 16.95 -13.15
C GLN A 56 7.89 15.47 -12.87
N VAL A 57 7.25 14.90 -11.84
CA VAL A 57 7.37 13.46 -11.52
C VAL A 57 6.93 12.58 -12.69
N MET A 58 5.83 12.93 -13.36
CA MET A 58 5.33 12.19 -14.52
C MET A 58 6.22 12.31 -15.76
N HIS A 59 6.97 13.40 -15.93
CA HIS A 59 7.86 13.56 -17.10
C HIS A 59 9.28 13.06 -16.85
N GLU A 60 9.82 13.25 -15.65
CA GLU A 60 11.24 13.09 -15.37
C GLU A 60 11.56 11.84 -14.56
N GLU A 61 10.74 11.51 -13.55
CA GLU A 61 11.09 10.45 -12.58
C GLU A 61 10.41 9.11 -12.89
N MET A 62 9.07 9.11 -12.98
CA MET A 62 8.28 7.88 -13.10
C MET A 62 7.81 7.60 -14.54
N GLY A 63 7.90 8.59 -15.43
CA GLY A 63 7.34 8.52 -16.77
C GLY A 63 5.82 8.61 -16.77
N ASN A 64 5.23 8.90 -17.94
CA ASN A 64 3.79 9.06 -18.06
C ASN A 64 3.11 7.69 -18.14
N PRO A 65 2.35 7.28 -17.10
CA PRO A 65 1.74 5.95 -17.05
C PRO A 65 0.66 5.73 -18.12
N PHE A 66 0.14 6.79 -18.75
CA PHE A 66 -0.85 6.69 -19.83
C PHE A 66 -0.24 6.46 -21.21
N LEU A 67 1.08 6.56 -21.35
CA LEU A 67 1.79 6.26 -22.59
C LEU A 67 2.35 4.84 -22.61
N GLU A 68 2.20 4.09 -21.51
CA GLU A 68 2.70 2.73 -21.40
C GLU A 68 1.73 1.76 -22.09
N GLU A 69 2.19 1.11 -23.16
CA GLU A 69 1.46 0.04 -23.85
C GLU A 69 1.64 -1.29 -23.11
N THR A 70 1.11 -1.38 -21.89
CA THR A 70 1.10 -2.62 -21.10
C THR A 70 -0.34 -3.02 -20.77
N ASN A 71 -0.60 -4.32 -20.74
CA ASN A 71 -1.87 -4.86 -20.24
C ASN A 71 -1.89 -5.01 -18.71
N ASP A 72 -0.80 -4.60 -18.05
CA ASP A 72 -0.61 -4.75 -16.63
C ASP A 72 -1.30 -3.60 -15.88
N LEU A 73 -1.89 -3.93 -14.73
CA LEU A 73 -2.49 -2.93 -13.86
C LEU A 73 -1.39 -2.35 -12.97
N LEU A 74 -1.09 -1.06 -13.11
CA LEU A 74 -0.02 -0.37 -12.40
C LEU A 74 -0.54 0.52 -11.27
N LYS A 75 0.24 0.64 -10.19
CA LYS A 75 0.04 1.67 -9.16
C LYS A 75 0.71 2.97 -9.58
N LEU A 76 -0.05 4.06 -9.63
CA LEU A 76 0.45 5.36 -10.10
C LEU A 76 1.54 5.98 -9.21
N ASP A 77 1.56 5.67 -7.92
CA ASP A 77 2.47 6.26 -6.93
C ASP A 77 3.83 5.53 -6.81
N THR A 78 3.87 4.27 -7.22
CA THR A 78 5.02 3.37 -7.06
C THR A 78 5.50 2.77 -8.38
N LYS A 79 4.68 2.86 -9.44
CA LYS A 79 4.87 2.17 -10.72
C LYS A 79 4.90 0.63 -10.60
N ASP A 80 4.54 0.09 -9.45
CA ASP A 80 4.52 -1.34 -9.22
C ASP A 80 3.34 -1.99 -9.95
N ILE A 81 3.60 -3.16 -10.54
CA ILE A 81 2.56 -4.04 -11.08
C ILE A 81 1.73 -4.61 -9.93
N VAL A 82 0.42 -4.46 -10.05
CA VAL A 82 -0.56 -4.97 -9.09
C VAL A 82 -0.67 -6.49 -9.20
N ASP A 83 -0.97 -7.15 -8.09
CA ASP A 83 -1.17 -8.60 -8.06
C ASP A 83 -2.22 -9.05 -9.10
N GLN A 84 -1.90 -10.11 -9.83
CA GLN A 84 -2.74 -10.62 -10.92
C GLN A 84 -4.17 -10.93 -10.47
N ALA A 85 -4.37 -11.41 -9.23
CA ALA A 85 -5.71 -11.70 -8.73
C ALA A 85 -6.55 -10.43 -8.55
N VAL A 86 -5.92 -9.31 -8.19
CA VAL A 86 -6.58 -8.00 -8.10
C VAL A 86 -6.85 -7.46 -9.50
N ALA A 87 -5.89 -7.57 -10.43
CA ALA A 87 -6.07 -7.14 -11.82
C ALA A 87 -7.27 -7.86 -12.48
N VAL A 88 -7.32 -9.19 -12.35
CA VAL A 88 -8.45 -10.00 -12.85
C VAL A 88 -9.77 -9.59 -12.19
N ALA A 89 -9.80 -9.36 -10.88
CA ALA A 89 -11.00 -8.94 -10.18
C ALA A 89 -11.52 -7.58 -10.65
N VAL A 90 -10.64 -6.62 -10.93
CA VAL A 90 -11.02 -5.31 -11.49
C VAL A 90 -11.56 -5.48 -12.91
N CYS A 91 -10.86 -6.22 -13.78
CA CYS A 91 -11.32 -6.46 -15.15
C CYS A 91 -12.66 -7.21 -15.24
N GLN A 92 -12.96 -8.08 -14.26
CA GLN A 92 -14.21 -8.84 -14.23
C GLN A 92 -15.34 -8.13 -13.48
N ALA A 93 -15.07 -7.03 -12.77
CA ALA A 93 -16.04 -6.36 -11.91
C ALA A 93 -17.30 -5.95 -12.68
N GLU A 94 -17.14 -5.44 -13.90
CA GLU A 94 -18.25 -5.05 -14.77
C GLU A 94 -19.13 -6.26 -15.13
N LYS A 95 -18.52 -7.36 -15.60
CA LYS A 95 -19.24 -8.59 -15.97
C LYS A 95 -20.01 -9.17 -14.78
N ILE A 96 -19.40 -9.18 -13.60
CA ILE A 96 -20.04 -9.62 -12.35
C ILE A 96 -21.24 -8.73 -12.02
N GLY A 97 -21.08 -7.41 -12.14
CA GLY A 97 -22.15 -6.44 -11.88
C GLY A 97 -23.32 -6.61 -12.86
N GLN A 98 -23.04 -6.82 -14.14
CA GLN A 98 -24.07 -7.04 -15.15
C GLN A 98 -24.88 -8.30 -14.87
N GLN A 99 -24.19 -9.42 -14.59
CA GLN A 99 -24.86 -10.67 -14.27
C GLN A 99 -25.76 -10.54 -13.02
N GLN A 100 -25.29 -9.84 -11.99
CA GLN A 100 -26.09 -9.60 -10.79
C GLN A 100 -27.31 -8.72 -11.04
N TYR A 101 -27.19 -7.77 -11.94
CA TYR A 101 -28.33 -6.96 -12.36
C TYR A 101 -29.36 -7.82 -13.09
N ASP A 102 -28.92 -8.65 -14.03
CA ASP A 102 -29.80 -9.53 -14.79
C ASP A 102 -30.53 -10.52 -13.86
N ASP A 103 -29.79 -11.16 -12.93
CA ASP A 103 -30.35 -12.04 -11.90
C ASP A 103 -31.37 -11.30 -11.03
N PHE A 104 -31.08 -10.06 -10.62
CA PHE A 104 -31.99 -9.24 -9.83
C PHE A 104 -33.30 -8.95 -10.59
N VAL A 105 -33.22 -8.56 -11.86
CA VAL A 105 -34.39 -8.27 -12.69
C VAL A 105 -35.27 -9.51 -12.82
N THR A 106 -34.67 -10.66 -13.12
CA THR A 106 -35.40 -11.92 -13.27
C THR A 106 -36.04 -12.35 -11.95
N GLU A 107 -35.26 -12.47 -10.87
CA GLU A 107 -35.78 -12.99 -9.59
C GLU A 107 -36.81 -12.06 -8.93
N ARG A 108 -36.62 -10.75 -9.00
CA ARG A 108 -37.43 -9.78 -8.24
C ARG A 108 -38.59 -9.21 -9.05
N LEU A 109 -38.40 -8.96 -10.34
CA LEU A 109 -39.38 -8.25 -11.16
C LEU A 109 -40.19 -9.18 -12.06
N GLN A 110 -39.55 -10.21 -12.64
CA GLN A 110 -40.22 -11.14 -13.56
C GLN A 110 -40.86 -12.31 -12.80
N ASP A 111 -40.04 -13.10 -12.12
CA ASP A 111 -40.47 -14.33 -11.45
C ASP A 111 -41.11 -14.05 -10.08
N GLN A 112 -40.81 -12.88 -9.50
CA GLN A 112 -41.24 -12.48 -8.15
C GLN A 112 -40.91 -13.53 -7.08
N SER A 113 -39.87 -14.33 -7.32
CA SER A 113 -39.43 -15.42 -6.44
C SER A 113 -38.91 -14.89 -5.10
N THR A 114 -38.44 -13.64 -5.10
CA THR A 114 -37.85 -13.01 -3.93
C THR A 114 -38.35 -11.57 -3.78
N PRO A 115 -38.71 -11.09 -2.57
CA PRO A 115 -39.27 -9.75 -2.38
C PRO A 115 -38.26 -8.63 -2.68
N ILE A 116 -38.69 -7.52 -3.28
CA ILE A 116 -37.78 -6.39 -3.59
C ILE A 116 -37.09 -5.78 -2.35
N SER A 117 -37.69 -5.93 -1.16
CA SER A 117 -37.18 -5.40 0.11
C SER A 117 -36.04 -6.21 0.73
N GLN A 118 -35.73 -7.40 0.18
CA GLN A 118 -34.70 -8.24 0.75
C GLN A 118 -33.29 -7.66 0.50
N PRO A 119 -32.34 -7.78 1.45
CA PRO A 119 -31.00 -7.21 1.29
C PRO A 119 -30.22 -7.81 0.11
N ILE A 120 -29.54 -6.95 -0.64
CA ILE A 120 -28.61 -7.35 -1.71
C ILE A 120 -27.25 -7.68 -1.10
N ARG A 121 -26.68 -8.83 -1.45
CA ARG A 121 -25.37 -9.26 -0.97
C ARG A 121 -24.26 -8.43 -1.60
N LYS A 122 -23.30 -7.97 -0.79
CA LYS A 122 -22.11 -7.25 -1.28
C LYS A 122 -21.10 -8.20 -1.93
N ASN A 123 -20.49 -7.73 -3.02
CA ASN A 123 -19.36 -8.39 -3.66
C ASN A 123 -18.09 -8.26 -2.81
N LYS A 124 -17.37 -9.37 -2.64
CA LYS A 124 -16.09 -9.42 -1.94
C LYS A 124 -14.94 -9.45 -2.95
N LEU A 125 -14.89 -8.48 -3.86
CA LEU A 125 -13.81 -8.38 -4.84
C LEU A 125 -12.48 -8.05 -4.14
N LEU A 126 -11.41 -8.65 -4.65
CA LEU A 126 -10.05 -8.31 -4.23
C LEU A 126 -9.69 -6.99 -4.88
N LEU A 127 -9.51 -5.95 -4.06
CA LEU A 127 -9.15 -4.60 -4.49
C LEU A 127 -7.85 -4.17 -3.80
N PHE A 128 -7.33 -3.01 -4.17
CA PHE A 128 -6.03 -2.47 -3.74
C PHE A 128 -5.83 -2.41 -2.20
N SER A 129 -6.91 -2.28 -1.42
CA SER A 129 -6.87 -2.23 0.06
C SER A 129 -6.74 -3.60 0.74
N ARG A 130 -6.83 -4.70 -0.02
CA ARG A 130 -6.70 -6.08 0.46
C ARG A 130 -5.67 -6.81 -0.38
N PRO A 131 -4.36 -6.53 -0.19
CA PRO A 131 -3.35 -7.32 -0.88
C PRO A 131 -3.54 -8.79 -0.48
N PRO A 132 -3.51 -9.73 -1.44
CA PRO A 132 -3.44 -11.15 -1.08
C PRO A 132 -2.24 -11.33 -0.15
N VAL A 133 -2.41 -12.16 0.88
CA VAL A 133 -1.31 -12.55 1.77
C VAL A 133 -0.23 -13.11 0.85
N ARG A 134 0.86 -12.35 0.64
CA ARG A 134 1.96 -12.78 -0.21
C ARG A 134 2.44 -14.12 0.33
N LEU A 135 2.12 -15.21 -0.37
CA LEU A 135 2.75 -16.49 -0.14
C LEU A 135 4.26 -16.20 -0.22
N LYS A 136 5.02 -16.60 0.81
CA LYS A 136 6.47 -16.38 0.83
C LYS A 136 7.01 -17.04 -0.43
N SER A 137 7.39 -16.24 -1.42
CA SER A 137 7.98 -16.73 -2.65
C SER A 137 9.21 -17.56 -2.30
N SER A 138 9.50 -18.59 -3.10
CA SER A 138 10.72 -19.42 -2.97
C SER A 138 11.97 -18.55 -2.78
N SER A 139 12.04 -17.42 -3.48
CA SER A 139 13.11 -16.42 -3.33
C SER A 139 13.23 -15.81 -1.93
N LYS A 140 12.12 -15.58 -1.20
CA LYS A 140 12.16 -15.04 0.17
C LYS A 140 12.64 -16.08 1.18
N LEU A 141 12.35 -17.37 0.94
CA LEU A 141 12.90 -18.48 1.71
C LEU A 141 14.42 -18.62 1.46
N GLN A 142 14.86 -18.50 0.20
CA GLN A 142 16.28 -18.47 -0.15
C GLN A 142 17.02 -17.31 0.52
N VAL A 143 16.45 -16.10 0.52
CA VAL A 143 17.04 -14.94 1.20
C VAL A 143 17.13 -15.14 2.72
N SER A 144 16.15 -15.79 3.36
CA SER A 144 16.25 -16.12 4.78
C SER A 144 17.31 -17.18 5.07
N SER A 145 17.48 -18.18 4.19
CA SER A 145 18.55 -19.17 4.29
C SER A 145 19.92 -18.50 4.19
N LEU A 146 20.12 -17.68 3.16
CA LEU A 146 21.38 -16.96 2.94
C LEU A 146 21.74 -16.03 4.11
N LYS A 147 20.75 -15.37 4.73
CA LYS A 147 20.99 -14.57 5.93
C LYS A 147 21.43 -15.41 7.13
N SER A 148 20.87 -16.62 7.27
CA SER A 148 21.29 -17.57 8.30
C SER A 148 22.73 -18.03 8.06
N ASP A 149 23.06 -18.36 6.81
CA ASP A 149 24.39 -18.82 6.41
C ASP A 149 25.44 -17.72 6.61
N VAL A 150 25.16 -16.48 6.19
CA VAL A 150 26.05 -15.33 6.44
C VAL A 150 26.28 -15.12 7.94
N SER A 151 25.24 -15.24 8.77
CA SER A 151 25.38 -15.16 10.23
C SER A 151 26.21 -16.31 10.82
N LEU A 152 26.15 -17.51 10.23
CA LEU A 152 26.98 -18.63 10.64
C LEU A 152 28.45 -18.44 10.24
N PHE A 153 28.70 -18.09 8.98
CA PHE A 153 30.07 -17.89 8.46
C PHE A 153 30.78 -16.72 9.13
N SER A 154 30.08 -15.62 9.39
CA SER A 154 30.66 -14.48 10.14
C SER A 154 31.09 -14.88 11.55
N ARG A 155 30.28 -15.66 12.27
CA ARG A 155 30.64 -16.18 13.60
C ARG A 155 31.83 -17.15 13.53
N LEU A 156 31.86 -18.03 12.53
CA LEU A 156 32.97 -18.95 12.29
C LEU A 156 34.27 -18.18 12.01
N TYR A 157 34.21 -17.18 11.12
CA TYR A 157 35.34 -16.34 10.76
C TYR A 157 35.94 -15.62 11.98
N ILE A 158 35.10 -15.02 12.81
CA ILE A 158 35.54 -14.34 14.05
C ILE A 158 36.16 -15.35 15.04
N ALA A 159 35.59 -16.55 15.17
CA ALA A 159 36.12 -17.59 16.04
C ALA A 159 37.52 -18.07 15.60
N CYS A 160 37.75 -18.20 14.29
CA CYS A 160 39.03 -18.59 13.72
C CYS A 160 40.11 -17.51 13.94
N GLN A 161 39.77 -16.21 13.82
CA GLN A 161 40.71 -15.13 14.14
C GLN A 161 41.17 -15.16 15.60
N SER A 162 40.29 -15.56 16.52
CA SER A 162 40.59 -15.57 17.96
C SER A 162 41.45 -16.77 18.39
N ARG A 163 41.57 -17.81 17.55
CA ARG A 163 42.13 -19.12 17.92
C ARG A 163 43.23 -19.61 16.96
N ASP A 164 43.68 -18.77 16.04
CA ASP A 164 44.61 -19.13 14.95
C ASP A 164 44.13 -20.39 14.18
N GLY A 165 42.82 -20.42 13.88
CA GLY A 165 42.18 -21.57 13.24
C GLY A 165 42.41 -21.57 11.73
N ASP A 166 42.99 -22.66 11.20
CA ASP A 166 43.17 -22.87 9.77
C ASP A 166 41.84 -23.27 9.10
N LEU A 167 41.25 -22.34 8.34
CA LEU A 167 40.01 -22.57 7.59
C LEU A 167 40.20 -23.57 6.45
N ASP A 168 41.39 -23.62 5.83
CA ASP A 168 41.66 -24.55 4.74
C ASP A 168 41.69 -25.98 5.25
N ASP A 169 42.25 -26.23 6.43
CA ASP A 169 42.18 -27.54 7.09
C ASP A 169 40.75 -27.88 7.54
N PHE A 170 40.01 -26.91 8.09
CA PHE A 170 38.64 -27.10 8.54
C PHE A 170 37.68 -27.51 7.41
N PHE A 171 37.78 -26.89 6.22
CA PHE A 171 36.92 -27.21 5.08
C PHE A 171 37.42 -28.42 4.25
N ARG A 172 38.64 -28.92 4.48
CA ARG A 172 39.11 -30.17 3.86
C ARG A 172 38.36 -31.40 4.32
N HIS A 173 37.68 -31.32 5.47
CA HIS A 173 36.98 -32.43 6.08
C HIS A 173 35.46 -32.22 5.94
N GLU A 174 34.73 -33.27 5.59
CA GLU A 174 33.27 -33.20 5.45
C GLU A 174 32.64 -32.94 6.84
N ASN A 175 32.13 -31.73 7.04
CA ASN A 175 31.49 -31.31 8.28
C ASN A 175 30.11 -31.99 8.41
N GLY A 176 30.09 -33.21 8.95
CA GLY A 176 28.85 -33.92 9.30
C GLY A 176 28.03 -33.20 10.41
N MET A 177 26.77 -33.62 10.62
CA MET A 177 25.79 -32.99 11.53
C MET A 177 26.12 -33.07 13.04
N SER A 178 27.34 -33.38 13.45
CA SER A 178 27.74 -33.45 14.87
C SER A 178 28.96 -32.57 15.14
N PRO A 179 29.06 -31.90 16.30
CA PRO A 179 30.15 -31.00 16.58
C PRO A 179 31.49 -31.75 16.57
N ILE A 180 32.42 -31.29 15.73
CA ILE A 180 33.80 -31.78 15.70
C ILE A 180 34.42 -31.45 17.06
N ILE A 181 34.62 -32.48 17.87
CA ILE A 181 35.40 -32.41 19.10
C ILE A 181 36.83 -32.11 18.66
N ILE A 182 37.26 -30.86 18.79
CA ILE A 182 38.68 -30.51 18.68
C ILE A 182 39.39 -31.32 19.76
N PRO A 183 40.33 -32.20 19.42
CA PRO A 183 40.99 -33.01 20.42
C PRO A 183 41.83 -32.12 21.35
N ILE A 184 41.54 -32.25 22.65
CA ILE A 184 42.14 -31.49 23.76
C ILE A 184 43.64 -31.78 23.96
N TRP A 185 44.24 -32.73 23.24
CA TRP A 185 45.63 -33.17 23.45
C TRP A 185 46.73 -32.23 22.91
N LYS A 186 46.39 -31.04 22.38
CA LYS A 186 47.40 -30.03 22.00
C LYS A 186 47.55 -28.87 22.98
N LEU A 187 47.05 -29.05 24.21
CA LEU A 187 47.23 -28.12 25.33
C LEU A 187 47.87 -28.85 26.54
N GLU A 188 49.07 -29.42 26.39
CA GLU A 188 49.93 -29.68 27.55
C GLU A 188 51.34 -30.04 27.05
N THR A 189 52.29 -29.11 27.20
CA THR A 189 53.67 -29.33 27.69
C THR A 189 54.44 -28.03 27.52
N ARG A 190 54.30 -27.15 28.51
CA ARG A 190 55.25 -26.07 28.75
C ARG A 190 55.61 -26.08 30.23
N GLU A 191 56.59 -26.92 30.59
CA GLU A 191 57.46 -26.86 31.79
C GLU A 191 58.20 -28.23 31.90
N GLN A 192 59.50 -28.42 32.12
CA GLN A 192 60.58 -27.68 32.80
C GLN A 192 61.98 -28.10 32.25
N VAL A 193 62.93 -27.16 32.28
CA VAL A 193 64.35 -27.22 32.75
C VAL A 193 65.37 -28.24 32.17
N GLY A 194 66.52 -27.71 31.73
CA GLY A 194 67.79 -28.45 31.65
C GLY A 194 68.94 -27.67 30.99
N SER A 195 69.74 -26.95 31.78
CA SER A 195 70.93 -26.16 31.40
C SER A 195 72.04 -26.95 30.69
N PRO A 196 72.92 -26.30 29.88
CA PRO A 196 74.06 -26.96 29.25
C PRO A 196 75.27 -27.07 30.18
N CYS A 197 75.86 -28.26 30.30
CA CYS A 197 77.20 -28.47 30.87
C CYS A 197 78.26 -28.45 29.76
N VAL A 198 79.31 -27.67 30.01
CA VAL A 198 80.59 -27.52 29.27
C VAL A 198 81.54 -28.63 29.77
N PRO A 199 82.52 -29.14 28.98
CA PRO A 199 83.78 -28.42 28.70
C PRO A 199 84.00 -28.03 27.24
#